data_AF-A0A6G2BCX2-F1
#
_entry.id   AF-A0A6G2BCX2-F1
#
_cell.length_a   1.000
_cell.length_b   1.000
_cell.length_c   1.000
_cell.angle_alpha   90.00
_cell.angle_beta   90.00
_cell.angle_gamma   90.00
#
_symmetry.space_group_name_H-M   'P 1'
#
loop_
_entity.id
_entity.type
_entity.pdbx_description
1 polymer ?
#
loop_
_entity_poly.entity_id
_entity_poly.type
_entity_poly.pdbx_seq_one_letter_code
_entity_poly.pdbx_strand_id
1 'polypeptide(L)'
;MGQAGYDHIIGGMSVTDPTSMRVHGVDGLRVVDASAVPYLTNGNIHAPVMVLAEKASDLILGETPLPPATVEFHRHRRHRAQEG
;
A
#
# COMPACT_ATOMS: atom_id res chain seq x y z
N MET A 1 15.47 -2.11 15.22
CA MET A 1 15.89 -1.85 13.83
C MET A 1 15.49 -0.41 13.51
N GLY A 2 16.44 0.53 13.60
CA GLY A 2 16.17 1.97 13.59
C GLY A 2 15.95 2.55 12.20
N GLN A 3 15.41 3.77 12.19
CA GLN A 3 15.03 4.62 11.04
C GLN A 3 16.02 4.65 9.85
N ALA A 4 17.31 4.40 10.09
CA ALA A 4 18.36 4.35 9.07
C ALA A 4 18.14 3.31 7.96
N GLY A 5 17.38 2.24 8.24
CA GLY A 5 17.08 1.21 7.26
C GLY A 5 16.08 1.61 6.17
N TYR A 6 15.33 2.71 6.31
CA TYR A 6 14.17 3.01 5.45
C TYR A 6 14.31 4.29 4.61
N ASP A 7 15.37 5.06 4.84
CA ASP A 7 15.65 6.32 4.13
C ASP A 7 15.84 6.10 2.61
N HIS A 8 16.24 4.88 2.22
CA HIS A 8 16.39 4.49 0.80
C HIS A 8 15.05 4.15 0.11
N ILE A 9 13.92 4.10 0.83
CA ILE A 9 12.59 3.82 0.24
C ILE A 9 11.71 5.07 0.21
N ILE A 10 11.74 5.91 1.25
CA ILE A 10 10.86 7.09 1.38
C ILE A 10 11.60 8.41 1.64
N GLY A 11 12.93 8.38 1.70
CA GLY A 11 13.76 9.54 2.03
C GLY A 11 14.52 10.11 0.84
N GLY A 12 15.46 11.01 1.11
CA GLY A 12 16.23 11.72 0.07
C GLY A 12 17.12 10.81 -0.79
N MET A 13 17.36 9.57 -0.36
CA MET A 13 18.06 8.54 -1.13
C MET A 13 17.12 7.54 -1.83
N SER A 14 15.81 7.77 -1.80
CA SER A 14 14.84 6.89 -2.46
C SER A 14 14.89 7.02 -3.99
N VAL A 15 14.48 5.96 -4.68
CA VAL A 15 14.43 5.92 -6.15
C VAL A 15 13.21 6.66 -6.69
N THR A 16 12.15 6.75 -5.88
CA THR A 16 10.86 7.33 -6.26
C THR A 16 10.42 8.42 -5.29
N ASP A 17 9.79 9.47 -5.81
CA ASP A 17 9.09 10.43 -4.98
C ASP A 17 7.85 9.78 -4.34
N PRO A 18 7.76 9.67 -3.00
CA PRO A 18 6.67 8.98 -2.32
C PRO A 18 5.31 9.67 -2.47
N THR A 19 5.27 10.92 -2.93
CA THR A 19 4.01 11.66 -3.12
C THR A 19 3.40 11.46 -4.52
N SER A 20 4.22 11.23 -5.55
CA SER A 20 3.77 11.06 -6.93
C SER A 20 4.05 9.69 -7.55
N MET A 21 4.82 8.83 -6.85
CA MET A 21 5.33 7.53 -7.31
C MET A 21 6.24 7.61 -8.53
N ARG A 22 6.69 8.80 -8.92
CA ARG A 22 7.57 9.02 -10.07
C ARG A 22 8.99 8.64 -9.75
N VAL A 23 9.66 8.00 -10.71
CA VAL A 23 11.10 7.74 -10.63
C VAL A 23 11.84 9.06 -10.82
N HIS A 24 12.78 9.35 -9.93
CA HIS A 24 13.58 10.57 -10.03
C HIS A 24 14.39 10.59 -11.33
N GLY A 25 14.32 11.71 -12.07
CA GLY A 25 15.09 11.91 -13.30
C GLY A 25 14.59 11.13 -14.52
N VAL A 26 13.45 10.44 -14.44
CA VAL A 26 12.86 9.70 -15.56
C VAL A 26 11.44 10.16 -15.81
N ASP A 27 11.19 10.67 -17.02
CA ASP A 27 9.86 11.10 -17.42
C ASP A 27 8.95 9.92 -17.75
N GLY A 28 7.67 10.04 -17.39
CA GLY A 28 6.64 9.06 -17.73
C GLY A 28 6.73 7.71 -17.00
N LEU A 29 7.68 7.53 -16.08
CA LEU A 29 7.86 6.28 -15.34
C LEU A 29 7.44 6.41 -13.86
N ARG A 30 6.72 5.39 -13.38
CA ARG A 30 6.32 5.23 -11.97
C ARG A 30 6.54 3.80 -11.51
N VAL A 31 6.80 3.62 -10.21
CA VAL A 31 6.87 2.29 -9.57
C VAL A 31 5.72 2.17 -8.57
N VAL A 32 4.88 1.15 -8.75
CA VAL A 32 3.67 0.94 -7.93
C VAL A 32 3.58 -0.54 -7.57
N ASP A 33 4.53 -0.99 -6.75
CA ASP A 33 4.62 -2.38 -6.30
C ASP A 33 5.09 -2.46 -4.83
N ALA A 34 5.41 -3.68 -4.39
CA ALA A 34 5.88 -3.92 -3.03
C ALA A 34 7.20 -3.22 -2.68
N SER A 35 8.04 -2.87 -3.66
CA SER A 35 9.32 -2.20 -3.42
C SER A 35 9.15 -0.76 -2.90
N ALA A 36 8.00 -0.14 -3.17
CA ALA A 36 7.63 1.18 -2.66
C ALA A 36 6.94 1.13 -1.29
N VAL A 37 6.72 -0.06 -0.71
CA VAL A 37 6.10 -0.21 0.62
C VAL A 37 7.16 -0.04 1.71
N PRO A 38 7.09 1.00 2.57
CA PRO A 38 8.20 1.34 3.48
C PRO A 38 8.36 0.35 4.63
N TYR A 39 7.24 -0.25 5.05
CA TYR A 39 7.21 -1.21 6.15
C TYR A 39 6.33 -2.41 5.78
N LEU A 40 6.92 -3.60 5.87
CA LEU A 40 6.21 -4.86 5.74
C LEU A 40 5.30 -5.06 6.96
N THR A 41 4.01 -5.17 6.71
CA THR A 41 3.05 -5.57 7.74
C THR A 41 3.38 -6.98 8.25
N ASN A 42 3.14 -7.27 9.53
CA ASN A 42 3.23 -8.64 10.10
C ASN A 42 2.16 -9.63 9.53
N GLY A 43 1.50 -9.28 8.44
CA GLY A 43 0.49 -10.06 7.75
C GLY A 43 0.80 -10.22 6.26
N ASN A 44 -0.17 -10.71 5.49
CA ASN A 44 -0.01 -10.88 4.05
C ASN A 44 0.17 -9.52 3.35
N ILE A 45 1.25 -9.38 2.59
CA ILE A 45 1.63 -8.16 1.87
C ILE A 45 0.69 -7.82 0.71
N HIS A 46 -0.15 -8.75 0.29
CA HIS A 46 -1.09 -8.55 -0.79
C HIS A 46 -2.03 -7.37 -0.52
N ALA A 47 -2.59 -7.27 0.69
CA ALA A 47 -3.50 -6.20 1.05
C ALA A 47 -2.84 -4.80 0.99
N PRO A 48 -1.69 -4.54 1.65
CA PRO A 48 -1.04 -3.24 1.57
C PRO A 48 -0.58 -2.88 0.15
N VAL A 49 -0.13 -3.85 -0.66
CA VAL A 49 0.24 -3.60 -2.06
C VAL A 49 -0.98 -3.23 -2.91
N MET A 50 -2.12 -3.90 -2.72
CA MET A 50 -3.36 -3.52 -3.42
C MET A 50 -3.80 -2.10 -3.06
N VAL A 51 -3.80 -1.73 -1.78
CA VAL A 51 -4.18 -0.38 -1.33
C VAL A 51 -3.22 0.69 -1.90
N LEU A 52 -1.92 0.37 -1.98
CA LEU A 52 -0.94 1.25 -2.62
C LEU A 52 -1.26 1.48 -4.10
N ALA A 53 -1.59 0.41 -4.82
CA ALA A 53 -1.92 0.48 -6.24
C ALA A 53 -3.22 1.25 -6.50
N GLU A 54 -4.23 1.08 -5.64
CA GLU A 54 -5.48 1.84 -5.69
C GLU A 54 -5.20 3.35 -5.52
N LYS A 55 -4.48 3.73 -4.46
CA LYS A 55 -4.11 5.13 -4.22
C LYS A 55 -3.25 5.72 -5.35
N ALA A 56 -2.33 4.94 -5.91
CA ALA A 56 -1.50 5.39 -7.02
C ALA A 56 -2.32 5.59 -8.30
N SER A 57 -3.37 4.79 -8.52
CA SER A 57 -4.27 4.95 -9.66
C SER A 57 -5.00 6.28 -9.61
N ASP A 58 -5.53 6.66 -8.45
CA ASP A 58 -6.13 7.97 -8.23
C ASP A 58 -5.14 9.11 -8.50
N LEU A 59 -3.90 8.99 -7.99
CA LEU A 59 -2.84 9.97 -8.23
C LEU A 59 -2.45 10.09 -9.70
N ILE A 60 -2.46 8.98 -10.45
CA ILE A 60 -2.13 8.95 -11.88
C ILE A 60 -3.23 9.60 -12.70
N LEU A 61 -4.49 9.36 -12.35
CA LEU A 61 -5.67 9.90 -13.04
C LEU A 61 -6.02 11.33 -12.60
N GLY A 62 -5.49 11.79 -11.46
CA GLY A 62 -5.84 13.09 -10.88
C GLY A 62 -7.17 13.07 -10.14
N GLU A 63 -7.60 11.89 -9.69
CA GLU A 63 -8.88 11.67 -9.01
C GLU A 63 -8.74 11.82 -7.49
N THR A 64 -9.84 12.17 -6.84
CA THR A 64 -9.91 12.18 -5.38
C THR A 64 -10.35 10.80 -4.89
N PRO A 65 -9.65 10.17 -3.93
CA PRO A 65 -10.04 8.88 -3.39
C PRO A 65 -11.47 8.90 -2.87
N LEU A 66 -12.19 7.79 -3.08
CA LEU A 66 -13.54 7.62 -2.57
C LEU A 66 -13.59 7.76 -1.04
N PRO A 67 -14.68 8.29 -0.49
CA PRO A 67 -14.87 8.30 0.96
C PRO A 67 -14.91 6.86 1.50
N PRO A 68 -14.46 6.63 2.76
CA PRO A 68 -14.52 5.31 3.37
C PRO A 68 -15.93 4.73 3.35
N ALA A 69 -16.09 3.54 2.77
CA ALA A 69 -17.37 2.85 2.75
C ALA A 69 -17.62 2.14 4.10
N THR A 70 -18.81 2.34 4.67
CA THR A 70 -19.26 1.57 5.83
C THR A 70 -19.97 0.31 5.32
N VAL A 71 -19.23 -0.79 5.21
CA VAL A 71 -19.74 -2.07 4.69
C VAL A 71 -19.92 -3.10 5.81
N GLU A 72 -20.88 -4.01 5.66
CA GLU A 72 -21.05 -5.13 6.58
C GLU A 72 -19.85 -6.08 6.46
N PHE A 73 -19.21 -6.41 7.59
CA PHE A 73 -18.10 -7.36 7.62
C PHE A 73 -18.64 -8.79 7.61
N HIS A 74 -18.36 -9.54 6.53
CA HIS A 74 -18.64 -10.96 6.49
C HIS A 74 -17.82 -11.69 7.57
N ARG A 75 -18.49 -12.12 8.65
CA ARG A 75 -17.93 -13.05 9.63
C ARG A 75 -18.36 -14.44 9.26
N HIS A 76 -17.42 -15.24 8.72
CA HIS A 76 -17.64 -16.67 8.65
C HIS A 76 -17.86 -17.19 10.08
N ARG A 77 -19.08 -17.68 10.35
CA ARG A 77 -19.47 -18.25 11.63
C ARG A 77 -18.36 -19.20 12.08
N ARG A 78 -17.71 -18.96 13.22
CA ARG A 78 -17.00 -20.06 13.88
C ARG A 78 -18.07 -21.09 14.17
N HIS A 79 -17.93 -22.27 13.59
CA HIS A 79 -18.74 -23.43 13.94
C HIS A 79 -18.58 -23.65 15.45
N ARG A 80 -19.50 -23.10 16.25
CA ARG A 80 -19.64 -23.44 17.66
C ARG A 80 -20.35 -24.79 17.67
N ALA A 81 -19.63 -25.79 18.16
CA ALA A 81 -20.13 -27.00 18.80
C ALA A 81 -21.28 -27.74 18.09
N GLN A 82 -20.93 -28.88 17.49
CA GLN A 82 -21.74 -30.10 17.64
C GLN A 82 -20.85 -30.99 18.54
N GLU A 83 -21.08 -30.99 19.85
CA GLU A 83 -21.96 -31.94 20.55
C GLU A 83 -21.48 -33.38 20.38
N GLY A 84 -20.98 -33.94 21.48
CA GLY A 84 -20.30 -35.24 21.62
C GLY A 84 -19.32 -35.19 22.77
#